data_AF-A0A1N6QYD7-F1
#
_entry.id   AF-A0A1N6QYD7-F1
#
_cell.length_a   1.000
_cell.length_b   1.000
_cell.length_c   1.000
_cell.angle_alpha   90.00
_cell.angle_beta   90.00
_cell.angle_gamma   90.00
#
_symmetry.space_group_name_H-M   'P 1'
#
loop_
_entity.id
_entity.type
_entity.pdbx_description
1 polymer ?
#
loop_
_entity_poly.entity_id
_entity_poly.type
_entity_poly.pdbx_seq_one_letter_code
_entity_poly.pdbx_strand_id
1 'polypeptide(L)'
;MALESALIKPVVDAIMALLRRGENMQLNRNAEKAVREAIRELLLASPDENKAAARIAIAKAAGLLSEDVVLAEEMLQKHRATKAKTRGKTGSSRKRVAAKSTAAPASKTTLKPKPVTAGKRAPKTSKATRAAPKKTASSTRKKTTTKTAGRRRSDDTD
;
A
#
# COMPACT_ATOMS: atom_id res chain seq x y z
N MET A 1 21.98 9.86 61.56
CA MET A 1 21.69 9.05 60.36
C MET A 1 21.50 9.90 59.09
N ALA A 2 22.19 11.03 58.90
CA ALA A 2 21.95 11.92 57.75
C ALA A 2 22.64 11.47 56.45
N LEU A 3 23.79 10.78 56.55
CA LEU A 3 24.64 10.41 55.41
C LEU A 3 24.01 9.36 54.49
N GLU A 4 23.20 8.45 55.03
CA GLU A 4 22.54 7.41 54.22
C GLU A 4 21.48 8.00 53.28
N SER A 5 20.76 9.04 53.71
CA SER A 5 19.72 9.68 52.89
C SER A 5 20.26 10.54 51.73
N ALA A 6 21.49 11.03 51.83
CA ALA A 6 22.12 11.88 50.81
C ALA A 6 22.55 11.08 49.57
N LEU A 7 22.84 9.79 49.73
CA LEU A 7 23.25 8.88 48.63
C LEU A 7 22.05 8.24 47.92
N ILE A 8 20.88 8.17 48.56
CA ILE A 8 19.69 7.53 47.98
C ILE A 8 19.16 8.32 46.78
N LYS A 9 19.04 9.65 46.86
CA LYS A 9 18.53 10.49 45.77
C LYS A 9 19.34 10.37 44.46
N PRO A 10 20.68 10.54 44.45
CA PRO A 10 21.44 10.43 43.21
C PRO A 10 21.39 9.01 42.60
N VAL A 11 21.29 7.97 43.43
CA VAL A 11 21.12 6.59 42.94
C VAL A 11 19.75 6.39 42.31
N VAL A 12 18.68 6.86 42.96
CA VAL A 12 17.32 6.80 42.40
C VAL A 12 17.22 7.61 41.12
N ASP A 13 17.83 8.80 41.07
CA ASP A 13 17.87 9.62 39.86
C ASP A 13 18.65 8.94 38.73
N ALA A 14 19.77 8.28 39.02
CA ALA A 14 20.51 7.51 38.03
C ALA A 14 19.69 6.33 37.48
N ILE A 15 18.96 5.61 38.34
CA ILE A 15 18.06 4.52 37.94
C ILE A 15 16.93 5.07 37.07
N MET A 16 16.29 6.16 37.49
CA MET A 16 15.21 6.81 36.74
C MET A 16 15.69 7.39 35.41
N ALA A 17 16.91 7.91 35.34
CA ALA A 17 17.53 8.39 34.11
C ALA A 17 17.83 7.24 33.15
N LEU A 18 18.33 6.10 33.67
CA LEU A 18 18.58 4.91 32.87
C LEU A 18 17.28 4.32 32.32
N LEU A 19 16.21 4.26 33.13
CA LEU A 19 14.89 3.80 32.70
C LEU A 19 14.33 4.68 31.57
N ARG A 20 14.34 6.01 31.76
CA ARG A 20 13.93 6.98 30.74
C ARG A 20 14.73 6.83 29.44
N ARG A 21 16.03 6.56 29.54
CA ARG A 21 16.87 6.29 28.36
C ARG A 21 16.44 5.01 27.63
N GLY A 22 16.09 3.96 28.36
CA GLY A 22 15.56 2.71 27.80
C GLY A 22 14.23 2.92 27.07
N GLU A 23 13.30 3.66 27.67
CA GLU A 23 12.01 3.99 27.07
C GLU A 23 12.16 4.80 25.78
N ASN A 24 13.02 5.84 25.79
CA ASN A 24 13.31 6.64 24.60
C ASN A 24 13.90 5.79 23.46
N MET A 25 14.76 4.82 23.76
CA MET A 25 15.29 3.90 22.75
C MET A 25 14.20 3.01 22.14
N GLN A 26 13.24 2.55 22.94
CA GLN A 26 12.11 1.77 22.44
C GLN A 26 11.17 2.63 21.58
N LEU A 27 10.87 3.86 22.02
CA LEU A 27 10.08 4.82 21.25
C LEU A 27 10.72 5.12 19.90
N ASN A 28 12.04 5.35 19.86
CA ASN A 28 12.77 5.58 18.61
C ASN A 28 12.72 4.38 17.66
N ARG A 29 12.94 3.16 18.17
CA ARG A 29 12.83 1.93 17.37
C ARG A 29 11.42 1.72 16.82
N ASN A 30 10.40 2.00 17.62
CA ASN A 30 9.00 1.90 17.21
C ASN A 30 8.66 2.97 16.15
N ALA A 31 9.17 4.18 16.30
CA ALA A 31 9.05 5.25 15.31
C ALA A 31 9.72 4.86 13.99
N GLU A 32 10.96 4.38 14.00
CA GLU A 32 11.64 3.88 12.79
C GLU A 32 10.87 2.74 12.12
N LYS A 33 10.32 1.81 12.91
CA LYS A 33 9.47 0.73 12.39
C LYS A 33 8.21 1.31 11.74
N ALA A 34 7.56 2.29 12.38
CA ALA A 34 6.39 2.96 11.83
C ALA A 34 6.71 3.65 10.49
N VAL A 35 7.85 4.32 10.36
CA VAL A 35 8.30 4.94 9.10
C VAL A 35 8.51 3.88 8.02
N ARG A 36 9.21 2.79 8.34
CA ARG A 36 9.41 1.67 7.40
C ARG A 36 8.10 1.06 6.94
N GLU A 37 7.14 0.91 7.85
CA GLU A 37 5.80 0.44 7.52
C GLU A 37 4.99 1.46 6.71
N ALA A 38 5.17 2.76 6.94
CA ALA A 38 4.53 3.81 6.14
C ALA A 38 5.04 3.80 4.70
N ILE A 39 6.36 3.73 4.51
CA ILE A 39 6.98 3.63 3.18
C ILE A 39 6.50 2.36 2.47
N ARG A 40 6.49 1.21 3.17
CA ARG A 40 5.99 -0.04 2.61
C ARG A 40 4.51 0.07 2.19
N GLU A 41 3.68 0.72 3.01
CA GLU A 41 2.27 0.99 2.69
C GLU A 41 2.12 1.85 1.44
N LEU A 42 2.94 2.89 1.29
CA LEU A 42 2.89 3.81 0.15
C LEU A 42 3.44 3.20 -1.15
N LEU A 43 4.25 2.14 -1.06
CA LEU A 43 4.76 1.39 -2.21
C LEU A 43 3.84 0.24 -2.65
N LEU A 44 2.78 -0.05 -1.90
CA LEU A 44 1.75 -1.00 -2.34
C LEU A 44 0.99 -0.43 -3.56
N ALA A 45 0.48 -1.34 -4.40
CA ALA A 45 -0.30 -0.96 -5.58
C ALA A 45 -1.61 -0.21 -5.23
N SER A 46 -2.15 -0.45 -4.02
CA SER A 46 -3.31 0.22 -3.45
C SER A 46 -2.97 0.71 -2.04
N PRO A 47 -2.40 1.91 -1.88
CA PRO A 47 -1.91 2.36 -0.59
C PRO A 47 -3.01 2.93 0.31
N ASP A 48 -2.93 2.59 1.61
CA ASP A 48 -3.81 3.14 2.64
C ASP A 48 -3.26 4.46 3.20
N GLU A 49 -3.71 5.59 2.61
CA GLU A 49 -3.29 6.95 2.99
C GLU A 49 -3.46 7.26 4.48
N ASN A 50 -4.53 6.74 5.10
CA ASN A 50 -4.82 6.98 6.52
C ASN A 50 -3.83 6.26 7.43
N LYS A 51 -3.46 5.01 7.09
CA LYS A 51 -2.49 4.22 7.86
C LYS A 51 -1.09 4.81 7.71
N ALA A 52 -0.70 5.16 6.50
CA ALA A 52 0.58 5.82 6.24
C ALA A 52 0.68 7.15 7.00
N ALA A 53 -0.36 8.00 6.94
CA ALA A 53 -0.40 9.27 7.66
C ALA A 53 -0.30 9.08 9.19
N ALA A 54 -1.02 8.11 9.75
CA ALA A 54 -0.96 7.82 11.19
C ALA A 54 0.44 7.36 11.61
N ARG A 55 1.08 6.48 10.83
CA ARG A 55 2.44 6.00 11.09
C ARG A 55 3.49 7.11 10.99
N ILE A 56 3.36 8.01 10.02
CA ILE A 56 4.20 9.22 9.90
C ILE A 56 3.98 10.14 11.10
N ALA A 57 2.73 10.33 11.53
CA ALA A 57 2.42 11.16 12.70
C ALA A 57 3.01 10.59 14.00
N ILE A 58 2.98 9.26 14.19
CA ILE A 58 3.64 8.59 15.32
C ILE A 58 5.14 8.86 15.31
N ALA A 59 5.79 8.75 14.15
CA ALA A 59 7.22 9.01 14.02
C ALA A 59 7.56 10.48 14.32
N LYS A 60 6.76 11.44 13.83
CA LYS A 60 6.90 12.85 14.17
C LYS A 60 6.71 13.13 15.66
N ALA A 61 5.71 12.52 16.28
CA ALA A 61 5.42 12.69 17.70
C ALA A 61 6.56 12.15 18.60
N ALA A 62 7.25 11.10 18.14
CA ALA A 62 8.46 10.60 18.79
C ALA A 62 9.69 11.52 18.59
N GLY A 63 9.55 12.65 17.87
CA GLY A 63 10.66 13.56 17.56
C GLY A 63 11.63 13.01 16.51
N LEU A 64 11.23 11.98 15.76
CA LEU A 64 12.06 11.41 14.69
C LEU A 64 12.02 12.37 13.48
N LEU A 65 13.08 13.15 13.29
CA LEU A 65 13.27 14.07 12.16
C LEU A 65 14.30 13.48 11.19
N SER A 66 14.04 12.27 10.69
CA SER A 66 14.92 11.61 9.73
C SER A 66 14.53 11.94 8.29
N GLU A 67 15.48 11.80 7.36
CA GLU A 67 15.25 11.91 5.91
C GLU A 67 14.11 10.99 5.45
N ASP A 68 14.00 9.81 6.05
CA ASP A 68 12.93 8.84 5.76
C ASP A 68 11.53 9.37 6.10
N VAL A 69 11.38 10.20 7.14
CA VAL A 69 10.09 10.82 7.50
C VAL A 69 9.70 11.85 6.44
N VAL A 70 10.65 12.70 6.02
CA VAL A 70 10.45 13.69 4.96
C VAL A 70 10.09 12.98 3.64
N LEU A 71 10.81 11.91 3.30
CA LEU A 71 10.51 11.09 2.13
C LEU A 71 9.09 10.51 2.19
N ALA A 72 8.71 9.92 3.32
CA ALA A 72 7.38 9.33 3.50
C ALA A 72 6.26 10.38 3.36
N GLU A 73 6.48 11.60 3.85
CA GLU A 73 5.56 12.74 3.66
C GLU A 73 5.41 13.14 2.21
N GLU A 74 6.53 13.30 1.50
CA GLU A 74 6.50 13.63 0.08
C GLU A 74 5.79 12.55 -0.73
N MET A 75 6.04 11.27 -0.41
CA MET A 75 5.37 10.15 -1.06
C MET A 75 3.86 10.18 -0.80
N LEU A 76 3.43 10.43 0.43
CA LEU A 76 2.02 10.58 0.79
C LEU A 76 1.37 11.76 0.03
N GLN A 77 2.07 12.88 -0.07
CA GLN A 77 1.60 14.06 -0.78
C GLN A 77 1.50 13.82 -2.29
N LYS A 78 2.50 13.16 -2.89
CA LYS A 78 2.47 12.72 -4.30
C LYS A 78 1.28 11.81 -4.56
N HIS A 79 1.00 10.86 -3.67
CA HIS A 79 -0.15 9.97 -3.80
C HIS A 79 -1.49 10.69 -3.69
N ARG A 80 -1.64 11.60 -2.72
CA ARG A 80 -2.84 12.43 -2.59
C ARG A 80 -3.05 13.31 -3.82
N ALA A 81 -1.99 13.86 -4.38
CA ALA A 81 -2.04 14.69 -5.58
C ALA A 81 -2.43 13.87 -6.83
N THR A 82 -1.87 12.67 -7.03
CA THR A 82 -2.24 11.80 -8.16
C THR A 82 -3.69 11.33 -8.03
N LYS A 83 -4.12 10.92 -6.84
CA LYS A 83 -5.52 10.53 -6.57
C LYS A 83 -6.49 11.69 -6.79
N ALA A 84 -6.15 12.90 -6.36
CA ALA A 84 -6.97 14.09 -6.63
C ALA A 84 -7.10 14.36 -8.14
N LYS A 85 -6.02 14.22 -8.91
CA LYS A 85 -6.02 14.38 -10.38
C LYS A 85 -6.84 13.30 -11.09
N THR A 86 -6.85 12.06 -10.59
CA THR A 86 -7.54 10.94 -11.24
C THR A 86 -9.00 10.76 -10.79
N ARG A 87 -9.38 11.29 -9.62
CA ARG A 87 -10.74 11.18 -9.02
C ARG A 87 -11.85 11.69 -9.94
N GLY A 88 -11.56 12.64 -10.84
CA GLY A 88 -12.53 13.15 -11.82
C GLY A 88 -12.44 12.51 -13.23
N LYS A 89 -11.36 11.78 -13.54
CA LYS A 89 -11.10 11.29 -14.91
C LYS A 89 -11.79 9.96 -15.22
N THR A 90 -12.15 9.19 -14.20
CA THR A 90 -12.83 7.90 -14.32
C THR A 90 -14.37 7.99 -14.33
N GLY A 91 -14.92 9.20 -14.22
CA GLY A 91 -16.36 9.46 -14.14
C GLY A 91 -17.08 9.77 -15.46
N SER A 92 -16.49 9.50 -16.63
CA SER A 92 -17.21 9.61 -17.92
C SER A 92 -17.87 8.28 -18.29
N SER A 93 -18.64 7.68 -17.38
CA SER A 93 -19.66 6.72 -17.78
C SER A 93 -20.87 7.53 -18.24
N ARG A 94 -20.97 7.63 -19.57
CA ARG A 94 -22.12 8.05 -20.35
C ARG A 94 -23.42 7.95 -19.54
N LYS A 95 -23.88 9.10 -19.05
CA LYS A 95 -25.17 9.31 -18.41
C LYS A 95 -26.24 8.68 -19.31
N ARG A 96 -26.73 7.49 -18.96
CA ARG A 96 -27.92 6.92 -19.61
C ARG A 96 -29.04 7.89 -19.30
N VAL A 97 -29.44 8.68 -20.29
CA VAL A 97 -30.70 9.40 -20.29
C VAL A 97 -31.78 8.33 -20.14
N ALA A 98 -32.37 8.22 -18.97
CA ALA A 98 -33.64 7.54 -18.82
C ALA A 98 -34.64 8.37 -19.63
N ALA A 99 -35.06 7.83 -20.77
CA ALA A 99 -36.11 8.42 -21.58
C ALA A 99 -37.36 8.54 -20.70
N LYS A 100 -37.83 9.79 -20.57
CA LYS A 100 -39.06 10.16 -19.89
C LYS A 100 -40.23 9.44 -20.57
N SER A 101 -40.74 8.38 -19.96
CA SER A 101 -41.96 7.70 -20.39
C SER A 101 -43.18 8.52 -20.00
N THR A 102 -43.63 9.38 -20.91
CA THR A 102 -44.96 9.99 -20.88
C THR A 102 -45.59 9.83 -22.26
N ALA A 103 -46.39 8.78 -22.44
CA ALA A 103 -47.52 8.74 -23.37
C ALA A 103 -48.30 7.43 -23.18
N ALA A 104 -49.60 7.57 -22.95
CA ALA A 104 -50.61 6.53 -22.86
C ALA A 104 -50.87 5.84 -24.24
N PRO A 105 -51.67 4.75 -24.30
CA PRO A 105 -51.62 3.75 -25.36
C PRO A 105 -52.62 4.02 -26.49
N ALA A 106 -52.20 3.82 -27.74
CA ALA A 106 -53.05 3.52 -28.91
C ALA A 106 -52.11 3.18 -30.08
N SER A 107 -52.00 1.92 -30.53
CA SER A 107 -52.91 1.18 -31.41
C SER A 107 -52.30 1.03 -32.80
N LYS A 108 -52.20 -0.24 -33.21
CA LYS A 108 -52.33 -0.76 -34.57
C LYS A 108 -51.12 -0.76 -35.53
N THR A 109 -50.84 -2.00 -35.91
CA THR A 109 -50.60 -2.56 -37.25
C THR A 109 -49.17 -2.74 -37.79
N THR A 110 -48.95 -4.04 -38.08
CA THR A 110 -48.27 -4.66 -39.22
C THR A 110 -46.79 -5.03 -39.13
N LEU A 111 -46.61 -6.36 -39.01
CA LEU A 111 -45.44 -7.16 -39.31
C LEU A 111 -45.15 -7.14 -40.82
N LYS A 112 -43.91 -6.89 -41.24
CA LYS A 112 -42.99 -7.91 -41.78
C LYS A 112 -41.65 -7.29 -42.23
N PRO A 113 -40.53 -8.02 -42.05
CA PRO A 113 -39.18 -7.56 -42.37
C PRO A 113 -38.78 -7.93 -43.80
N LYS A 114 -37.87 -7.19 -44.44
CA LYS A 114 -36.87 -7.78 -45.34
C LYS A 114 -35.65 -6.86 -45.57
N PRO A 115 -34.48 -7.45 -45.91
CA PRO A 115 -33.15 -6.89 -45.76
C PRO A 115 -32.60 -6.31 -47.08
N VAL A 116 -31.62 -5.41 -46.97
CA VAL A 116 -30.74 -5.07 -48.10
C VAL A 116 -29.30 -4.82 -47.59
N THR A 117 -28.50 -5.87 -47.73
CA THR A 117 -27.15 -5.89 -48.32
C THR A 117 -26.14 -4.78 -48.00
N ALA A 118 -25.17 -5.16 -47.14
CA ALA A 118 -23.73 -5.21 -47.43
C ALA A 118 -23.08 -4.07 -48.24
N GLY A 119 -22.41 -3.17 -47.53
CA GLY A 119 -21.28 -2.38 -48.03
C GLY A 119 -19.99 -2.78 -47.31
N LYS A 120 -19.37 -3.87 -47.74
CA LYS A 120 -17.98 -4.24 -47.39
C LYS A 120 -17.03 -3.15 -47.92
N ARG A 121 -16.17 -2.61 -47.06
CA ARG A 121 -14.83 -2.14 -47.44
C ARG A 121 -13.89 -2.24 -46.24
N ALA A 122 -13.16 -3.34 -46.20
CA ALA A 122 -11.82 -3.42 -45.64
C ALA A 122 -10.83 -3.47 -46.82
N PRO A 123 -9.52 -3.66 -46.61
CA PRO A 123 -8.54 -2.80 -45.94
C PRO A 123 -7.33 -2.53 -46.88
N LYS A 124 -6.53 -1.48 -46.65
CA LYS A 124 -5.18 -1.33 -47.23
C LYS A 124 -4.27 -0.65 -46.19
N THR A 125 -3.38 -1.40 -45.52
CA THR A 125 -1.96 -1.67 -45.88
C THR A 125 -1.17 -0.36 -46.04
N SER A 126 -0.07 -0.08 -45.33
CA SER A 126 1.12 -0.88 -44.98
C SER A 126 1.95 -0.04 -43.98
N LYS A 127 2.77 -0.54 -43.04
CA LYS A 127 4.02 -1.33 -43.19
C LYS A 127 4.55 -1.48 -41.74
N ALA A 128 4.59 -2.66 -41.09
CA ALA A 128 5.51 -3.78 -41.24
C ALA A 128 7.01 -3.45 -41.02
N THR A 129 7.49 -3.63 -39.78
CA THR A 129 8.75 -4.32 -39.43
C THR A 129 8.48 -5.11 -38.14
N ARG A 130 8.36 -6.45 -38.22
CA ARG A 130 9.35 -7.47 -37.78
C ARG A 130 9.84 -7.23 -36.35
N ALA A 131 9.81 -8.16 -35.39
CA ALA A 131 9.45 -9.57 -35.34
C ALA A 131 9.44 -9.98 -33.84
N ALA A 132 8.67 -11.01 -33.49
CA ALA A 132 8.89 -11.88 -32.32
C ALA A 132 8.80 -13.33 -32.85
N PRO A 133 9.09 -14.44 -32.11
CA PRO A 133 9.34 -14.54 -30.66
C PRO A 133 10.32 -15.68 -30.20
N LYS A 134 10.43 -15.83 -28.86
CA LYS A 134 10.75 -17.04 -28.05
C LYS A 134 12.20 -17.58 -27.98
N LYS A 135 12.73 -17.65 -26.75
CA LYS A 135 13.14 -18.88 -26.00
C LYS A 135 13.69 -18.49 -24.60
N THR A 136 12.99 -18.86 -23.51
CA THR A 136 13.42 -19.81 -22.43
C THR A 136 14.74 -19.42 -21.74
N ALA A 137 14.79 -19.08 -20.46
CA ALA A 137 14.66 -19.98 -19.30
C ALA A 137 14.49 -19.16 -18.00
N SER A 138 13.38 -19.31 -17.27
CA SER A 138 13.26 -20.02 -15.99
C SER A 138 14.34 -19.70 -14.93
N SER A 139 14.13 -18.64 -14.15
CA SER A 139 14.77 -18.45 -12.83
C SER A 139 13.74 -18.77 -11.73
N THR A 140 13.53 -20.05 -11.48
CA THR A 140 12.86 -20.54 -10.27
C THR A 140 13.93 -20.91 -9.25
N ARG A 141 14.31 -19.94 -8.42
CA ARG A 141 15.16 -20.15 -7.25
C ARG A 141 14.36 -20.95 -6.21
N LYS A 142 14.47 -22.27 -6.27
CA LYS A 142 13.88 -23.20 -5.31
C LYS A 142 14.60 -23.04 -3.97
N LYS A 143 13.86 -22.52 -3.00
CA LYS A 143 14.12 -22.49 -1.57
C LYS A 143 14.41 -23.91 -1.08
N THR A 144 15.67 -24.24 -0.80
CA THR A 144 16.03 -25.40 0.01
C THR A 144 16.12 -24.95 1.47
N THR A 145 15.26 -25.55 2.27
CA THR A 145 15.14 -25.40 3.71
C THR A 145 16.37 -25.98 4.40
N THR A 146 17.16 -25.15 5.06
CA THR A 146 18.02 -25.57 6.17
C THR A 146 17.12 -25.93 7.35
N LYS A 147 16.72 -27.21 7.43
CA LYS A 147 16.15 -27.79 8.65
C LYS A 147 17.31 -28.18 9.56
N THR A 148 17.86 -27.19 10.26
CA THR A 148 18.81 -27.39 11.36
C THR A 148 18.11 -27.00 12.66
N ALA A 149 17.26 -27.91 13.14
CA ALA A 149 16.77 -27.97 14.51
C ALA A 149 16.63 -29.47 14.76
N GLY A 150 17.34 -30.09 15.68
CA GLY A 150 17.85 -29.60 16.95
C GLY A 150 17.65 -30.80 17.87
N ARG A 151 18.76 -31.33 18.37
CA ARG A 151 18.84 -32.40 19.37
C ARG A 151 17.75 -32.22 20.44
N ARG A 152 16.96 -33.26 20.68
CA ARG A 152 16.39 -33.55 22.00
C ARG A 152 16.72 -35.00 22.33
N ARG A 153 17.87 -35.19 22.97
CA ARG A 153 18.16 -36.28 23.90
C ARG A 153 18.12 -35.65 25.29
N SER A 154 17.27 -36.19 26.15
CA SER A 154 17.37 -36.28 27.62
C SER A 154 15.93 -36.51 28.10
N ASP A 155 15.59 -37.73 28.47
CA ASP A 155 15.67 -38.21 29.86
C ASP A 155 14.44 -37.70 30.63
N ASP A 156 13.42 -38.55 30.74
CA ASP A 156 12.42 -38.44 31.81
C ASP A 156 12.25 -39.86 32.38
N THR A 157 12.89 -40.01 33.52
CA THR A 157 12.66 -40.96 34.60
C THR A 157 11.34 -40.66 35.29
N ASP A 158 10.45 -41.65 35.37
CA ASP A 158 9.76 -42.16 36.57
C ASP A 158 8.63 -43.14 36.17
#